data_AF-A0A167YVC9-F1
#
_entry.id   AF-A0A167YVC9-F1
#
_cell.length_a   1.000
_cell.length_b   1.000
_cell.length_c   1.000
_cell.angle_alpha   90.00
_cell.angle_beta   90.00
_cell.angle_gamma   90.00
#
_symmetry.space_group_name_H-M   'P 1'
#
loop_
_entity.id
_entity.type
_entity.pdbx_description
1 polymer ?
#
loop_
_entity_poly.entity_id
_entity_poly.type
_entity_poly.pdbx_seq_one_letter_code
_entity_poly.pdbx_strand_id
1 'polypeptide(L)'
;MRPPPALFHLGVLGLATATATTRPAGNNNDGGGDVKISDWAWDAIKPTRHLEYHDCYGAFKCARLQLPLDWKNTSDPRTVAIAVVKLPARVPDDDATFGGSIFTNPGGPGGSGVGLVLSSGRLLQDYVDRPGRRHYEIVSFDPRGMALSRPLANCFPGTLLARDALAVESRGLGGAFRDGAAMAYVLALKQGYGQRCELAEDTAINGGDIFRYMGTPSVARDMVEMVDRIDELRRRDGQSPSAAAAEDGGDDEGKEEQGQRMELKKRAAEADDIPRLQYIGFSYGTVLGNYFASLFPERIGRIVLDGVCNTDDYSKGGVSSRS
;
A
#
# COMPACT_ATOMS: atom_id res chain seq x y z
N MET A 1 -55.52 11.20 7.31
CA MET A 1 -54.70 10.01 7.02
C MET A 1 -53.59 10.45 6.07
N ARG A 2 -52.34 10.51 6.55
CA ARG A 2 -51.15 10.89 5.76
C ARG A 2 -50.51 9.63 5.19
N PRO A 3 -50.03 9.62 3.93
CA PRO A 3 -49.34 8.46 3.37
C PRO A 3 -47.92 8.32 3.97
N PRO A 4 -47.33 7.11 4.00
CA PRO A 4 -46.00 6.88 4.53
C PRO A 4 -44.89 7.38 3.57
N PRO A 5 -43.68 7.68 4.09
CA PRO A 5 -42.58 8.20 3.29
C PRO A 5 -41.89 7.10 2.47
N ALA A 6 -41.44 7.47 1.27
CA ALA A 6 -40.72 6.62 0.34
C ALA A 6 -39.32 6.23 0.87
N LEU A 7 -38.99 4.94 0.80
CA LEU A 7 -37.63 4.44 0.98
C LEU A 7 -36.75 4.90 -0.20
N PHE A 8 -35.68 5.62 0.12
CA PHE A 8 -34.57 5.84 -0.80
C PHE A 8 -33.74 4.56 -0.91
N HIS A 9 -33.74 3.95 -2.09
CA HIS A 9 -32.78 2.90 -2.43
C HIS A 9 -31.37 3.52 -2.59
N LEU A 10 -30.44 3.15 -1.70
CA LEU A 10 -29.01 3.30 -1.96
C LEU A 10 -28.63 2.39 -3.13
N GLY A 11 -28.27 2.98 -4.26
CA GLY A 11 -27.69 2.26 -5.39
C GLY A 11 -26.34 1.67 -5.02
N VAL A 12 -26.20 0.36 -5.29
CA VAL A 12 -24.95 -0.40 -5.20
C VAL A 12 -23.90 0.26 -6.09
N LEU A 13 -22.80 0.71 -5.50
CA LEU A 13 -21.63 1.21 -6.22
C LEU A 13 -21.01 0.03 -6.98
N GLY A 14 -21.13 0.04 -8.31
CA GLY A 14 -20.60 -1.00 -9.17
C GLY A 14 -19.09 -1.12 -9.05
N LEU A 15 -18.62 -2.35 -8.85
CA LEU A 15 -17.22 -2.74 -8.81
C LEU A 15 -16.55 -2.42 -10.17
N ALA A 16 -15.88 -1.28 -10.27
CA ALA A 16 -15.04 -0.97 -11.42
C ALA A 16 -13.78 -1.84 -11.35
N THR A 17 -13.68 -2.83 -12.23
CA THR A 17 -12.48 -3.63 -12.42
C THR A 17 -11.41 -2.73 -13.04
N ALA A 18 -10.39 -2.37 -12.26
CA ALA A 18 -9.23 -1.66 -12.77
C ALA A 18 -8.42 -2.60 -13.67
N THR A 19 -8.63 -2.52 -14.98
CA THR A 19 -7.73 -3.07 -15.98
C THR A 19 -6.43 -2.27 -15.95
N ALA A 20 -5.44 -2.74 -15.18
CA ALA A 20 -4.08 -2.24 -15.26
C ALA A 20 -3.41 -2.77 -16.54
N THR A 21 -3.63 -2.08 -17.66
CA THR A 21 -2.74 -2.07 -18.83
C THR A 21 -3.13 -0.89 -19.72
N THR A 22 -2.60 0.30 -19.43
CA THR A 22 -2.22 1.24 -20.48
C THR A 22 -0.98 1.98 -20.02
N ARG A 23 0.15 1.64 -20.65
CA ARG A 23 1.24 2.59 -20.89
C ARG A 23 0.58 3.81 -21.58
N PRO A 24 0.79 5.06 -21.15
CA PRO A 24 0.09 6.18 -21.77
C PRO A 24 0.51 6.22 -23.24
N ALA A 25 -0.46 6.01 -24.13
CA ALA A 25 -0.28 6.21 -25.55
C ALA A 25 0.03 7.70 -25.75
N GLY A 26 1.18 7.99 -26.36
CA GLY A 26 1.53 9.35 -26.78
C GLY A 26 0.45 9.85 -27.73
N ASN A 27 -0.20 10.94 -27.35
CA ASN A 27 -1.19 11.60 -28.18
C ASN A 27 -0.43 12.60 -29.07
N ASN A 28 -0.23 12.25 -30.34
CA ASN A 28 0.15 13.22 -31.36
C ASN A 28 -1.12 13.92 -31.83
N ASN A 29 -1.27 15.19 -31.49
CA ASN A 29 -1.90 16.19 -32.37
C ASN A 29 -1.52 17.59 -31.92
N ASP A 30 -1.17 18.39 -32.92
CA ASP A 30 -0.41 19.62 -32.85
C ASP A 30 -1.19 20.80 -32.26
N GLY A 31 -0.51 21.64 -31.47
CA GLY A 31 -1.08 22.88 -30.95
C GLY A 31 -0.33 23.57 -29.82
N GLY A 32 0.94 23.95 -30.04
CA GLY A 32 1.59 25.11 -29.41
C GLY A 32 1.65 25.18 -27.87
N GLY A 33 2.73 24.66 -27.30
CA GLY A 33 3.15 24.91 -25.92
C GLY A 33 4.06 23.79 -25.42
N ASP A 34 5.38 23.97 -25.54
CA ASP A 34 6.40 23.01 -25.11
C ASP A 34 6.32 22.71 -23.61
N VAL A 35 5.49 21.75 -23.21
CA VAL A 35 5.66 21.06 -21.93
C VAL A 35 6.66 19.95 -22.16
N LYS A 36 7.93 20.23 -21.82
CA LYS A 36 8.97 19.19 -21.72
C LYS A 36 8.48 18.10 -20.75
N ILE A 37 8.12 16.94 -21.28
CA ILE A 37 8.02 15.70 -20.51
C ILE A 37 9.43 15.45 -19.99
N SER A 38 9.68 15.81 -18.73
CA SER A 38 11.02 15.88 -18.15
C SER A 38 11.74 14.53 -18.15
N ASP A 39 13.07 14.60 -18.19
CA ASP A 39 14.10 13.54 -18.20
C ASP A 39 14.07 12.56 -16.99
N TRP A 40 12.94 12.41 -16.31
CA TRP A 40 12.81 11.53 -15.17
C TRP A 40 12.38 10.13 -15.65
N ALA A 41 13.20 9.12 -15.33
CA ALA A 41 12.85 7.71 -15.51
C ALA A 41 12.86 7.04 -14.15
N TRP A 42 11.80 6.29 -13.82
CA TRP A 42 11.70 5.59 -12.54
C TRP A 42 12.92 4.71 -12.27
N ASP A 43 13.38 4.00 -13.31
CA ASP A 43 14.54 3.10 -13.23
C ASP A 43 15.88 3.84 -13.10
N ALA A 44 15.93 5.16 -13.35
CA ALA A 44 17.12 5.97 -13.15
C ALA A 44 17.37 6.33 -11.68
N ILE A 45 16.34 6.25 -10.82
CA ILE A 45 16.52 6.41 -9.38
C ILE A 45 17.33 5.20 -8.88
N LYS A 46 18.47 5.47 -8.25
CA LYS A 46 19.30 4.42 -7.62
C LYS A 46 18.68 4.03 -6.28
N PRO A 47 18.46 2.74 -6.00
CA PRO A 47 18.01 2.31 -4.68
C PRO A 47 19.04 2.62 -3.57
N THR A 48 18.57 3.13 -2.44
CA THR A 48 19.40 3.50 -1.28
C THR A 48 18.81 2.93 0.01
N ARG A 49 19.65 2.69 1.04
CA ARG A 49 19.17 2.17 2.34
C ARG A 49 18.46 3.23 3.18
N HIS A 50 18.84 4.49 3.01
CA HIS A 50 18.13 5.64 3.54
C HIS A 50 17.19 6.22 2.48
N LEU A 51 16.19 6.97 2.91
CA LEU A 51 15.20 7.53 2.01
C LEU A 51 15.75 8.80 1.33
N GLU A 52 15.78 8.77 -0.01
CA GLU A 52 16.13 9.91 -0.86
C GLU A 52 14.97 10.19 -1.82
N TYR A 53 14.28 11.29 -1.60
CA TYR A 53 13.15 11.70 -2.43
C TYR A 53 13.60 12.55 -3.61
N HIS A 54 13.07 12.23 -4.79
CA HIS A 54 13.26 12.97 -6.02
C HIS A 54 11.92 13.53 -6.51
N ASP A 55 11.95 14.66 -7.22
CA ASP A 55 10.76 15.17 -7.92
C ASP A 55 10.30 14.18 -8.99
N CYS A 56 9.00 13.89 -8.99
CA CYS A 56 8.38 12.99 -9.95
C CYS A 56 6.92 13.39 -10.21
N TYR A 57 6.42 13.11 -11.42
CA TYR A 57 5.00 13.30 -11.78
C TYR A 57 4.41 14.68 -11.40
N GLY A 58 5.22 15.74 -11.42
CA GLY A 58 4.81 17.09 -11.03
C GLY A 58 4.85 17.29 -9.52
N ALA A 59 3.72 17.10 -8.84
CA ALA A 59 3.58 17.46 -7.42
C ALA A 59 4.01 16.36 -6.43
N PHE A 60 4.58 15.26 -6.92
CA PHE A 60 4.91 14.10 -6.12
C PHE A 60 6.41 14.00 -5.88
N LYS A 61 6.76 13.25 -4.84
CA LYS A 61 8.11 12.86 -4.50
C LYS A 61 8.21 11.34 -4.58
N CYS A 62 9.26 10.83 -5.20
CA CYS A 62 9.45 9.40 -5.40
C CYS A 62 10.81 8.96 -4.88
N ALA A 63 10.89 7.74 -4.36
CA ALA A 63 12.13 7.15 -3.87
C ALA A 63 12.17 5.65 -4.18
N ARG A 64 13.38 5.08 -4.19
CA ARG A 64 13.58 3.63 -4.23
C ARG A 64 14.32 3.21 -2.96
N LEU A 65 13.58 2.66 -2.01
CA LEU A 65 14.12 2.23 -0.73
C LEU A 65 14.64 0.79 -0.83
N GLN A 66 15.93 0.60 -0.57
CA GLN A 66 16.59 -0.70 -0.60
C GLN A 66 16.45 -1.40 0.75
N LEU A 67 15.73 -2.51 0.77
CA LEU A 67 15.44 -3.34 1.93
C LEU A 67 16.04 -4.74 1.78
N PRO A 68 16.23 -5.50 2.88
CA PRO A 68 16.58 -6.91 2.82
C PRO A 68 15.51 -7.72 2.07
N LEU A 69 15.95 -8.68 1.24
CA LEU A 69 15.04 -9.64 0.65
C LEU A 69 14.44 -10.55 1.73
N ASP A 70 15.29 -11.09 2.61
CA ASP A 70 14.90 -11.95 3.73
C ASP A 70 15.10 -11.25 5.08
N TRP A 71 13.99 -10.87 5.72
CA TRP A 71 14.01 -10.27 7.05
C TRP A 71 14.38 -11.26 8.18
N LYS A 72 14.33 -12.56 7.92
CA LYS A 72 14.65 -13.61 8.91
C LYS A 72 16.12 -14.05 8.85
N ASN A 73 16.86 -13.65 7.82
CA ASN A 73 18.25 -14.02 7.63
C ASN A 73 19.11 -12.78 7.35
N THR A 74 19.72 -12.22 8.40
CA THR A 74 20.59 -11.04 8.31
C THR A 74 21.90 -11.29 7.55
N SER A 75 22.27 -12.55 7.32
CA SER A 75 23.45 -12.91 6.52
C SER A 75 23.15 -12.98 5.01
N ASP A 76 21.87 -12.90 4.61
CA ASP A 76 21.49 -12.88 3.20
C ASP A 76 21.83 -11.51 2.58
N PRO A 77 22.71 -11.44 1.57
CA PRO A 77 23.09 -10.17 0.95
C PRO A 77 22.05 -9.66 -0.05
N ARG A 78 21.04 -10.46 -0.41
CA ARG A 78 20.03 -10.10 -1.42
C ARG A 78 19.12 -8.99 -0.90
N THR A 79 18.68 -8.13 -1.82
CA THR A 79 17.86 -6.95 -1.49
C THR A 79 16.66 -6.82 -2.42
N VAL A 80 15.69 -6.05 -1.95
CA VAL A 80 14.53 -5.59 -2.72
C VAL A 80 14.53 -4.06 -2.73
N ALA A 81 14.27 -3.46 -3.88
CA ALA A 81 14.07 -2.03 -4.03
C ALA A 81 12.57 -1.74 -4.04
N ILE A 82 12.06 -1.19 -2.95
CA ILE A 82 10.67 -0.77 -2.79
C ILE A 82 10.47 0.60 -3.42
N ALA A 83 9.52 0.66 -4.35
CA ALA A 83 9.04 1.91 -4.93
C ALA A 83 8.15 2.65 -3.91
N VAL A 84 8.55 3.86 -3.53
CA VAL A 84 7.82 4.72 -2.60
C VAL A 84 7.41 6.00 -3.32
N VAL A 85 6.16 6.42 -3.15
CA VAL A 85 5.67 7.72 -3.58
C VAL A 85 5.10 8.48 -2.39
N LYS A 86 5.25 9.79 -2.44
CA LYS A 86 4.75 10.73 -1.46
C LYS A 86 4.10 11.89 -2.18
N LEU A 87 2.86 12.19 -1.81
CA LEU A 87 2.23 13.48 -2.05
C LEU A 87 2.48 14.35 -0.81
N PRO A 88 3.34 15.37 -0.90
CA PRO A 88 3.64 16.23 0.24
C PRO A 88 2.38 16.86 0.85
N ALA A 89 2.44 17.17 2.14
CA ALA A 89 1.41 17.95 2.81
C ALA A 89 1.28 19.33 2.15
N ARG A 90 0.13 19.98 2.37
CA ARG A 90 -0.10 21.35 1.91
C ARG A 90 0.69 22.40 2.69
N VAL A 91 1.31 21.99 3.78
CA VAL A 91 2.18 22.79 4.65
C VAL A 91 3.58 22.15 4.72
N PRO A 92 4.63 22.94 5.03
CA PRO A 92 5.96 22.40 5.32
C PRO A 92 5.96 21.37 6.47
N ASP A 93 6.93 20.45 6.47
CA ASP A 93 7.07 19.42 7.51
C ASP A 93 7.35 20.01 8.92
N ASP A 94 7.88 21.24 9.02
CA ASP A 94 8.12 21.96 10.29
C ASP A 94 6.92 22.82 10.75
N ASP A 95 5.83 22.85 9.98
CA ASP A 95 4.61 23.57 10.35
C ASP A 95 3.92 22.91 11.56
N ALA A 96 3.42 23.72 12.50
CA ALA A 96 2.74 23.22 13.70
C ALA A 96 1.46 22.42 13.40
N THR A 97 0.87 22.62 12.21
CA THR A 97 -0.32 21.89 11.74
C THR A 97 0.02 20.64 10.93
N PHE A 98 1.30 20.33 10.72
CA PHE A 98 1.72 19.11 10.05
C PHE A 98 1.31 17.87 10.87
N GLY A 99 0.46 17.04 10.29
CA GLY A 99 -0.13 15.85 10.92
C GLY A 99 0.69 14.57 10.72
N GLY A 100 1.81 14.64 10.01
CA GLY A 100 2.64 13.48 9.69
C GLY A 100 2.22 12.74 8.42
N SER A 101 2.77 11.55 8.26
CA SER A 101 2.61 10.72 7.06
C SER A 101 1.47 9.71 7.22
N ILE A 102 0.52 9.72 6.29
CA ILE A 102 -0.50 8.67 6.17
C ILE A 102 -0.10 7.71 5.06
N PHE A 103 0.20 6.47 5.43
CA PHE A 103 0.45 5.39 4.50
C PHE A 103 -0.86 4.85 3.92
N THR A 104 -0.85 4.52 2.63
CA THR A 104 -2.04 3.98 1.96
C THR A 104 -1.68 2.71 1.17
N ASN A 105 -2.63 1.79 1.04
CA ASN A 105 -2.49 0.62 0.17
C ASN A 105 -3.81 0.28 -0.53
N PRO A 106 -3.83 0.12 -1.87
CA PRO A 106 -5.06 -0.12 -2.63
C PRO A 106 -5.61 -1.55 -2.50
N GLY A 107 -4.82 -2.48 -1.98
CA GLY A 107 -5.15 -3.89 -2.00
C GLY A 107 -4.80 -4.59 -3.32
N GLY A 108 -5.72 -5.42 -3.81
CA GLY A 108 -5.47 -6.42 -4.86
C GLY A 108 -5.56 -7.85 -4.32
N PRO A 109 -4.47 -8.48 -3.81
CA PRO A 109 -3.07 -8.05 -3.75
C PRO A 109 -2.44 -7.77 -5.13
N GLY A 110 -1.34 -7.01 -5.15
CA GLY A 110 -0.59 -6.67 -6.37
C GLY A 110 -0.99 -5.35 -7.03
N GLY A 111 -1.93 -4.60 -6.44
CA GLY A 111 -2.20 -3.22 -6.84
C GLY A 111 -1.00 -2.31 -6.56
N SER A 112 -0.77 -1.34 -7.44
CA SER A 112 0.29 -0.34 -7.26
C SER A 112 -0.16 0.75 -6.30
N GLY A 113 0.52 0.87 -5.16
CA GLY A 113 0.35 2.00 -4.24
C GLY A 113 0.79 3.31 -4.87
N VAL A 114 1.83 3.27 -5.72
CA VAL A 114 2.22 4.43 -6.53
C VAL A 114 1.07 4.88 -7.42
N GLY A 115 0.46 3.95 -8.17
CA GLY A 115 -0.69 4.24 -9.01
C GLY A 115 -1.90 4.79 -8.23
N LEU A 116 -2.15 4.28 -7.02
CA LEU A 116 -3.22 4.80 -6.15
C LEU A 116 -3.00 6.28 -5.80
N VAL A 117 -1.80 6.65 -5.36
CA VAL A 117 -1.53 8.03 -4.92
C VAL A 117 -1.48 8.99 -6.11
N LEU A 118 -0.97 8.56 -7.26
CA LEU A 118 -1.00 9.39 -8.47
C LEU A 118 -2.42 9.67 -8.95
N SER A 119 -3.35 8.71 -8.83
CA SER A 119 -4.73 8.86 -9.28
C SER A 119 -5.67 9.49 -8.24
N SER A 120 -5.54 9.10 -6.97
CA SER A 120 -6.49 9.42 -5.89
C SER A 120 -5.85 10.11 -4.69
N GLY A 121 -4.54 10.38 -4.70
CA GLY A 121 -3.82 10.94 -3.55
C GLY A 121 -4.35 12.31 -3.11
N ARG A 122 -4.71 13.18 -4.06
CA ARG A 122 -5.31 14.50 -3.74
C ARG A 122 -6.70 14.36 -3.11
N LEU A 123 -7.53 13.45 -3.63
CA LEU A 123 -8.83 13.15 -3.05
C LEU A 123 -8.68 12.64 -1.61
N LEU A 124 -7.76 11.69 -1.38
CA LEU A 124 -7.46 11.18 -0.04
C LEU A 124 -6.96 12.29 0.90
N GLN A 125 -6.04 13.14 0.42
CA GLN A 125 -5.53 14.29 1.17
C GLN A 125 -6.67 15.25 1.57
N ASP A 126 -7.61 15.54 0.66
CA ASP A 126 -8.75 16.41 0.94
C ASP A 126 -9.71 15.83 1.99
N TYR A 127 -9.81 14.50 2.10
CA TYR A 127 -10.63 13.84 3.13
C TYR A 127 -10.00 13.87 4.53
N VAL A 128 -8.68 13.77 4.61
CA VAL A 128 -7.96 13.67 5.90
C VAL A 128 -7.51 15.03 6.42
N ASP A 129 -7.24 15.98 5.52
CA ASP A 129 -6.87 17.34 5.90
C ASP A 129 -8.03 18.05 6.60
N ARG A 130 -7.68 18.82 7.63
CA ARG A 130 -8.56 19.73 8.34
C ARG A 130 -7.95 21.13 8.22
N PRO A 131 -8.40 21.96 7.26
CA PRO A 131 -7.80 23.27 7.01
C PRO A 131 -7.60 24.09 8.28
N GLY A 132 -6.37 24.56 8.50
CA GLY A 132 -6.00 25.35 9.68
C GLY A 132 -5.85 24.55 10.99
N ARG A 133 -6.00 23.22 10.95
CA ARG A 133 -5.82 22.34 12.11
C ARG A 133 -4.78 21.24 11.86
N ARG A 134 -4.95 20.45 10.79
CA ARG A 134 -4.10 19.30 10.48
C ARG A 134 -3.95 19.09 8.98
N HIS A 135 -2.72 18.90 8.53
CA HIS A 135 -2.38 18.65 7.14
C HIS A 135 -1.46 17.44 7.02
N TYR A 136 -1.81 16.50 6.16
CA TYR A 136 -1.11 15.24 6.04
C TYR A 136 -0.43 15.11 4.68
N GLU A 137 0.75 14.49 4.68
CA GLU A 137 1.29 13.93 3.46
C GLU A 137 0.73 12.52 3.25
N ILE A 138 0.50 12.15 2.00
CA ILE A 138 0.01 10.83 1.64
C ILE A 138 1.18 10.04 1.06
N VAL A 139 1.55 8.96 1.74
CA VAL A 139 2.62 8.06 1.35
C VAL A 139 2.02 6.75 0.87
N SER A 140 2.58 6.17 -0.17
CA SER A 140 2.27 4.80 -0.57
C SER A 140 3.47 4.15 -1.20
N PHE A 141 3.37 2.85 -1.41
CA PHE A 141 4.46 2.04 -1.92
C PHE A 141 3.91 0.88 -2.72
N ASP A 142 4.71 0.39 -3.67
CA ASP A 142 4.43 -0.87 -4.33
C ASP A 142 5.06 -2.01 -3.50
N PRO A 143 4.29 -3.00 -3.03
CA PRO A 143 4.86 -4.11 -2.27
C PRO A 143 5.99 -4.82 -3.04
N ARG A 144 6.90 -5.47 -2.30
CA ARG A 144 7.94 -6.34 -2.87
C ARG A 144 7.39 -7.26 -3.97
N GLY A 145 8.05 -7.27 -5.14
CA GLY A 145 7.62 -8.04 -6.30
C GLY A 145 6.54 -7.39 -7.18
N MET A 146 5.96 -6.26 -6.78
CA MET A 146 4.80 -5.66 -7.45
C MET A 146 5.16 -4.35 -8.17
N ALA A 147 4.48 -4.12 -9.31
CA ALA A 147 4.49 -2.86 -10.06
C ALA A 147 5.89 -2.24 -10.28
N LEU A 148 6.22 -1.14 -9.61
CA LEU A 148 7.50 -0.44 -9.79
C LEU A 148 8.61 -0.92 -8.86
N SER A 149 8.30 -1.78 -7.91
CA SER A 149 9.30 -2.43 -7.03
C SER A 149 10.10 -3.50 -7.78
N ARG A 150 11.35 -3.71 -7.36
CA ARG A 150 12.28 -4.66 -7.98
C ARG A 150 12.95 -5.57 -6.93
N PRO A 151 13.26 -6.83 -7.27
CA PRO A 151 12.93 -7.48 -8.53
C PRO A 151 11.42 -7.70 -8.70
N LEU A 152 10.98 -7.82 -9.95
CA LEU A 152 9.59 -8.08 -10.28
C LEU A 152 9.27 -9.56 -10.05
N ALA A 153 8.06 -9.85 -9.62
CA ALA A 153 7.54 -11.19 -9.61
C ALA A 153 6.84 -11.49 -10.94
N ASN A 154 7.54 -12.16 -11.84
CA ASN A 154 7.06 -12.46 -13.18
C ASN A 154 6.97 -13.97 -13.41
N CYS A 155 5.77 -14.46 -13.69
CA CYS A 155 5.54 -15.85 -14.11
C CYS A 155 5.56 -16.04 -15.63
N PHE A 156 5.90 -15.01 -16.40
CA PHE A 156 5.84 -15.00 -17.86
C PHE A 156 7.17 -14.50 -18.43
N PRO A 157 8.20 -15.36 -18.50
CA PRO A 157 9.41 -15.05 -19.25
C PRO A 157 9.07 -14.78 -20.72
N GLY A 158 9.73 -13.80 -21.32
CA GLY A 158 9.57 -13.47 -22.74
C GLY A 158 8.34 -12.61 -23.05
N THR A 159 7.36 -13.17 -23.75
CA THR A 159 6.29 -12.39 -24.40
C THR A 159 5.07 -12.13 -23.52
N LEU A 160 4.49 -10.94 -23.65
CA LEU A 160 3.23 -10.58 -22.98
C LEU A 160 2.03 -11.42 -23.48
N LEU A 161 2.12 -11.99 -24.69
CA LEU A 161 1.03 -12.77 -25.29
C LEU A 161 0.59 -13.94 -24.41
N ALA A 162 1.53 -14.66 -23.78
CA ALA A 162 1.20 -15.77 -22.89
C ALA A 162 0.43 -15.30 -21.64
N ARG A 163 0.72 -14.09 -21.16
CA ARG A 163 0.01 -13.44 -20.05
C ARG A 163 -1.40 -13.04 -20.46
N ASP A 164 -1.54 -12.44 -21.62
CA ASP A 164 -2.82 -12.01 -22.15
C ASP A 164 -3.73 -13.21 -22.46
N ALA A 165 -3.15 -14.29 -23.00
CA ALA A 165 -3.87 -15.55 -23.24
C ALA A 165 -4.46 -16.12 -21.95
N LEU A 166 -3.68 -16.20 -20.86
CA LEU A 166 -4.19 -16.67 -19.56
C LEU A 166 -5.32 -15.75 -19.04
N ALA A 167 -5.20 -14.44 -19.23
CA ALA A 167 -6.21 -13.49 -18.78
C ALA A 167 -7.53 -13.65 -19.55
N VAL A 168 -7.47 -13.84 -20.87
CA VAL A 168 -8.64 -14.11 -21.72
C VAL A 168 -9.28 -15.44 -21.34
N GLU A 169 -8.47 -16.49 -21.18
CA GLU A 169 -8.92 -17.81 -20.78
C GLU A 169 -9.62 -17.76 -19.41
N SER A 170 -9.01 -17.10 -18.43
CA SER A 170 -9.60 -16.94 -17.09
C SER A 170 -10.96 -16.23 -17.11
N ARG A 171 -11.18 -15.28 -18.04
CA ARG A 171 -12.48 -14.62 -18.23
C ARG A 171 -13.50 -15.50 -18.93
N GLY A 172 -13.04 -16.36 -19.85
CA GLY A 172 -13.91 -17.25 -20.62
C GLY A 172 -14.51 -18.40 -19.81
N LEU A 173 -13.88 -18.82 -18.72
CA LEU A 173 -14.33 -19.97 -17.91
C LEU A 173 -15.60 -19.71 -17.10
N GLY A 174 -15.97 -18.44 -16.87
CA GLY A 174 -17.08 -18.10 -15.97
C GLY A 174 -16.79 -18.50 -14.51
N GLY A 175 -17.84 -18.68 -13.71
CA GLY A 175 -17.69 -19.02 -12.29
C GLY A 175 -17.10 -20.43 -12.07
N ALA A 176 -16.12 -20.54 -11.17
CA ALA A 176 -15.47 -21.82 -10.82
C ALA A 176 -16.46 -22.86 -10.24
N PHE A 177 -17.63 -22.42 -9.77
CA PHE A 177 -18.66 -23.25 -9.15
C PHE A 177 -19.82 -23.63 -10.09
N ARG A 178 -19.67 -23.43 -11.41
CA ARG A 178 -20.73 -23.75 -12.37
C ARG A 178 -21.03 -25.25 -12.45
N ASP A 179 -19.98 -26.07 -12.51
CA ASP A 179 -20.05 -27.53 -12.48
C ASP A 179 -18.68 -28.14 -12.11
N GLY A 180 -18.62 -29.47 -11.96
CA GLY A 180 -17.40 -30.17 -11.58
C GLY A 180 -16.30 -30.14 -12.65
N ALA A 181 -16.65 -30.05 -13.93
CA ALA A 181 -15.67 -29.98 -15.02
C ALA A 181 -15.01 -28.59 -15.08
N ALA A 182 -15.79 -27.52 -14.88
CA ALA A 182 -15.31 -26.16 -14.74
C ALA A 182 -14.35 -26.04 -13.54
N MET A 183 -14.69 -26.66 -12.41
CA MET A 183 -13.81 -26.67 -11.24
C MET A 183 -12.50 -27.41 -11.51
N ALA A 184 -12.55 -28.59 -12.14
CA ALA A 184 -11.36 -29.35 -12.50
C ALA A 184 -10.47 -28.58 -13.49
N TYR A 185 -11.07 -27.89 -14.46
CA TYR A 185 -10.33 -27.05 -15.40
C TYR A 185 -9.67 -25.86 -14.73
N VAL A 186 -10.40 -25.11 -13.89
CA VAL A 186 -9.85 -23.98 -13.14
C VAL A 186 -8.70 -24.46 -12.25
N LEU A 187 -8.85 -25.59 -11.58
CA LEU A 187 -7.78 -26.17 -10.76
C LEU A 187 -6.54 -26.50 -11.60
N ALA A 188 -6.70 -27.18 -12.74
CA ALA A 188 -5.60 -27.49 -13.65
C ALA A 188 -4.91 -26.22 -14.16
N LEU A 189 -5.68 -25.19 -14.52
CA LEU A 189 -5.15 -23.89 -14.96
C LEU A 189 -4.34 -23.21 -13.85
N LYS A 190 -4.81 -23.25 -12.60
CA LYS A 190 -4.08 -22.68 -11.45
C LYS A 190 -2.83 -23.48 -11.10
N GLN A 191 -2.86 -24.81 -11.22
CA GLN A 191 -1.68 -25.67 -11.07
C GLN A 191 -0.63 -25.37 -12.14
N GLY A 192 -1.04 -25.29 -13.41
CA GLY A 192 -0.16 -24.91 -14.52
C GLY A 192 0.39 -23.48 -14.35
N TYR A 193 -0.41 -22.56 -13.81
CA TYR A 193 0.07 -21.21 -13.49
C TYR A 193 1.17 -21.24 -12.42
N GLY A 194 0.98 -22.01 -11.34
CA GLY A 194 1.98 -22.19 -10.27
C GLY A 194 3.29 -22.79 -10.80
N GLN A 195 3.21 -23.90 -11.55
CA GLN A 195 4.37 -24.53 -12.19
C GLN A 195 5.12 -23.55 -13.10
N ARG A 196 4.39 -22.71 -13.84
CA ARG A 196 5.03 -21.70 -14.67
C ARG A 196 5.75 -20.64 -13.86
N CYS A 197 5.19 -20.18 -12.73
CA CYS A 197 5.89 -19.26 -11.84
C CYS A 197 7.18 -19.89 -11.27
N GLU A 198 7.14 -21.17 -10.92
CA GLU A 198 8.32 -21.92 -10.46
C GLU A 198 9.40 -21.99 -11.55
N LEU A 199 9.04 -22.40 -12.77
CA LEU A 199 9.95 -22.40 -13.92
C LEU A 199 10.51 -21.01 -14.25
N ALA A 200 9.73 -19.96 -14.02
CA ALA A 200 10.18 -18.59 -14.24
C ALA A 200 11.27 -18.17 -13.24
N GLU A 201 11.21 -18.62 -11.98
CA GLU A 201 12.30 -18.37 -11.01
C GLU A 201 13.62 -19.00 -11.45
N ASP A 202 13.59 -20.20 -12.04
CA ASP A 202 14.79 -20.88 -12.54
C ASP A 202 15.50 -20.09 -13.67
N THR A 203 14.78 -19.17 -14.33
CA THR A 203 15.35 -18.30 -15.38
C THR A 203 15.99 -17.02 -14.84
N ALA A 204 16.04 -16.83 -13.52
CA ALA A 204 16.58 -15.66 -12.82
C ALA A 204 15.93 -14.31 -13.14
N ILE A 205 14.86 -14.27 -13.96
CA ILE A 205 14.16 -13.02 -14.34
C ILE A 205 13.56 -12.26 -13.15
N ASN A 206 13.41 -12.95 -12.01
CA ASN A 206 12.82 -12.45 -10.78
C ASN A 206 13.87 -12.14 -9.69
N GLY A 207 15.15 -12.12 -10.03
CA GLY A 207 16.22 -11.71 -9.10
C GLY A 207 16.52 -12.71 -7.98
N GLY A 208 16.10 -13.97 -8.12
CA GLY A 208 16.50 -15.09 -7.25
C GLY A 208 15.62 -15.28 -6.02
N ASP A 209 14.40 -15.80 -6.23
CA ASP A 209 13.40 -16.25 -5.24
C ASP A 209 12.38 -15.22 -4.70
N ILE A 210 12.05 -14.15 -5.44
CA ILE A 210 11.12 -13.13 -4.92
C ILE A 210 9.76 -13.71 -4.46
N PHE A 211 9.25 -14.77 -5.11
CA PHE A 211 8.00 -15.42 -4.72
C PHE A 211 8.01 -15.99 -3.29
N ARG A 212 9.16 -16.41 -2.77
CA ARG A 212 9.28 -16.90 -1.38
C ARG A 212 9.18 -15.79 -0.35
N TYR A 213 9.53 -14.57 -0.75
CA TYR A 213 9.71 -13.45 0.17
C TYR A 213 8.62 -12.39 0.09
N MET A 214 7.65 -12.52 -0.83
CA MET A 214 6.58 -11.54 -1.06
C MET A 214 5.35 -11.64 -0.14
N GLY A 215 5.38 -12.50 0.88
CA GLY A 215 4.25 -12.70 1.79
C GLY A 215 3.91 -11.44 2.62
N THR A 216 2.65 -11.33 3.04
CA THR A 216 2.13 -10.22 3.86
C THR A 216 2.99 -9.90 5.10
N PRO A 217 3.51 -10.89 5.86
CA PRO A 217 4.41 -10.61 6.98
C PRO A 217 5.70 -9.88 6.59
N SER A 218 6.24 -10.14 5.40
CA SER A 218 7.44 -9.47 4.92
C SER A 218 7.14 -8.05 4.48
N VAL A 219 6.00 -7.83 3.82
CA VAL A 219 5.51 -6.48 3.47
C VAL A 219 5.26 -5.64 4.73
N ALA A 220 4.71 -6.22 5.79
CA ALA A 220 4.52 -5.52 7.06
C ALA A 220 5.85 -5.07 7.68
N ARG A 221 6.91 -5.88 7.58
CA ARG A 221 8.27 -5.49 8.00
C ARG A 221 8.85 -4.38 7.13
N ASP A 222 8.58 -4.40 5.83
CA ASP A 222 8.94 -3.28 4.95
C ASP A 222 8.30 -1.98 5.41
N MET A 223 7.04 -2.03 5.85
CA MET A 223 6.33 -0.85 6.37
C MET A 223 6.97 -0.31 7.65
N VAL A 224 7.39 -1.19 8.58
CA VAL A 224 8.10 -0.78 9.79
C VAL A 224 9.36 0.01 9.43
N GLU A 225 10.17 -0.54 8.53
CA GLU A 225 11.41 0.10 8.08
C GLU A 225 11.11 1.42 7.33
N MET A 226 10.08 1.47 6.47
CA MET A 226 9.70 2.71 5.78
C MET A 226 9.31 3.82 6.75
N VAL A 227 8.58 3.50 7.83
CA VAL A 227 8.23 4.47 8.87
C VAL A 227 9.51 4.97 9.57
N ASP A 228 10.44 4.08 9.89
CA ASP A 228 11.72 4.45 10.52
C ASP A 228 12.58 5.33 9.61
N ARG A 229 12.60 5.06 8.30
CA ARG A 229 13.38 5.87 7.34
C ARG A 229 12.79 7.24 7.05
N ILE A 230 11.47 7.39 7.12
CA ILE A 230 10.82 8.71 7.04
C ILE A 230 11.14 9.53 8.28
N ASP A 231 11.11 8.91 9.45
CA ASP A 231 11.40 9.56 10.71
C ASP A 231 12.89 9.93 10.87
N GLU A 232 13.80 9.06 10.43
CA GLU A 232 15.23 9.37 10.30
C GLU A 232 15.49 10.55 9.35
N LEU A 233 14.82 10.57 8.20
CA LEU A 233 14.91 11.68 7.23
C LEU A 233 14.52 13.01 7.87
N ARG A 234 13.41 13.05 8.62
CA ARG A 234 12.95 14.27 9.31
C ARG A 234 13.93 14.73 10.37
N ARG A 235 14.44 13.83 11.21
CA ARG A 235 15.47 14.19 12.21
C ARG A 235 16.73 14.75 11.54
N ARG A 236 17.17 14.16 10.43
CA ARG A 236 18.33 14.64 9.66
C ARG A 236 18.11 16.05 9.12
N ASP A 237 16.89 16.34 8.65
CA ASP A 237 16.54 17.62 8.06
C ASP A 237 16.22 18.70 9.13
N GLY A 238 16.45 18.40 10.42
CA GLY A 238 16.22 19.30 11.55
C GLY A 238 14.76 19.47 11.94
N GLN A 239 13.88 18.62 11.40
CA GLN A 239 12.43 18.65 11.58
C GLN A 239 12.08 17.63 12.67
N SER A 240 12.23 18.00 13.95
CA SER A 240 11.83 17.13 15.05
C SER A 240 10.31 16.94 15.04
N PRO A 241 9.76 15.75 15.33
CA PRO A 241 8.31 15.53 15.34
C PRO A 241 7.64 16.53 16.30
N SER A 242 6.79 17.41 15.77
CA SER A 242 5.94 18.20 16.64
C SER A 242 4.98 17.22 17.33
N ALA A 243 4.93 17.28 18.66
CA ALA A 243 4.06 16.46 19.51
C ALA A 243 2.55 16.76 19.30
N ALA A 244 2.14 17.18 18.09
CA ALA A 244 0.83 17.70 17.80
C ALA A 244 -0.23 16.59 17.68
N ALA A 245 0.11 15.30 17.70
CA ALA A 245 -0.88 14.22 17.47
C ALA A 245 -1.75 13.84 18.70
N ALA A 246 -1.52 14.45 19.87
CA ALA A 246 -2.04 13.91 21.13
C ALA A 246 -2.89 14.87 21.98
N GLU A 247 -3.62 15.84 21.42
CA GLU A 247 -4.69 16.50 22.19
C GLU A 247 -5.93 16.76 21.32
N ASP A 248 -6.98 15.99 21.57
CA ASP A 248 -8.36 16.40 21.34
C ASP A 248 -9.09 16.11 22.66
N GLY A 249 -9.45 17.18 23.36
CA GLY A 249 -10.12 17.13 24.66
C GLY A 249 -11.58 16.76 24.49
N GLY A 250 -12.03 15.80 25.30
CA GLY A 250 -13.43 15.49 25.54
C GLY A 250 -13.67 15.45 27.06
N ASP A 251 -14.79 16.04 27.45
CA ASP A 251 -15.13 16.48 28.81
C ASP A 251 -15.49 15.34 29.79
N ASP A 252 -15.19 15.62 31.06
CA ASP A 252 -15.72 15.18 32.38
C ASP A 252 -16.11 13.71 32.72
N GLU A 253 -15.81 13.40 34.00
CA GLU A 253 -16.24 12.28 34.87
C GLU A 253 -15.46 10.94 34.90
N GLY A 254 -14.79 10.68 36.04
CA GLY A 254 -14.41 9.32 36.49
C GLY A 254 -13.02 9.22 37.17
N LYS A 255 -12.96 9.30 38.50
CA LYS A 255 -11.69 9.35 39.28
C LYS A 255 -10.93 8.03 39.43
N GLU A 256 -11.42 6.89 38.92
CA GLU A 256 -10.68 5.60 38.91
C GLU A 256 -9.83 5.40 37.64
N GLU A 257 -10.10 6.16 36.57
CA GLU A 257 -9.41 6.04 35.27
C GLU A 257 -8.00 6.70 35.28
N GLN A 258 -7.72 7.52 36.30
CA GLN A 258 -6.47 8.29 36.39
C GLN A 258 -5.22 7.42 36.58
N GLY A 259 -5.33 6.30 37.29
CA GLY A 259 -4.21 5.37 37.49
C GLY A 259 -3.79 4.67 36.19
N GLN A 260 -4.76 4.14 35.44
CA GLN A 260 -4.52 3.52 34.14
C GLN A 260 -4.09 4.55 33.08
N ARG A 261 -4.65 5.76 33.11
CA ARG A 261 -4.28 6.86 32.21
C ARG A 261 -2.86 7.37 32.49
N MET A 262 -2.40 7.36 33.74
CA MET A 262 -1.01 7.68 34.10
C MET A 262 -0.05 6.58 33.64
N GLU A 263 -0.42 5.31 33.74
CA GLU A 263 0.40 4.19 33.26
C GLU A 263 0.44 4.10 31.73
N LEU A 264 -0.67 4.39 31.05
CA LEU A 264 -0.74 4.60 29.60
C LEU A 264 0.09 5.80 29.15
N LYS A 265 0.06 6.92 29.90
CA LYS A 265 0.91 8.09 29.63
C LYS A 265 2.39 7.81 29.87
N LYS A 266 2.74 6.99 30.87
CA LYS A 266 4.12 6.61 31.15
C LYS A 266 4.66 5.66 30.08
N ARG A 267 3.85 4.69 29.63
CA ARG A 267 4.17 3.87 28.44
C ARG A 267 4.20 4.69 27.16
N ALA A 268 3.34 5.71 27.02
CA ALA A 268 3.37 6.63 25.90
C ALA A 268 4.65 7.49 25.88
N ALA A 269 5.11 7.97 27.03
CA ALA A 269 6.35 8.74 27.18
C ALA A 269 7.62 7.91 26.97
N GLU A 270 7.63 6.63 27.37
CA GLU A 270 8.71 5.68 27.00
C GLU A 270 8.61 5.23 25.53
N ALA A 271 7.44 5.33 24.92
CA ALA A 271 7.18 5.04 23.51
C ALA A 271 7.15 6.29 22.61
N ASP A 272 7.53 7.47 23.12
CA ASP A 272 7.46 8.74 22.39
C ASP A 272 8.60 8.89 21.36
N ASP A 273 9.63 8.05 21.41
CA ASP A 273 10.71 8.01 20.41
C ASP A 273 10.54 6.89 19.37
N ILE A 274 9.51 6.03 19.50
CA ILE A 274 9.26 4.96 18.52
C ILE A 274 8.31 5.49 17.44
N PRO A 275 8.74 5.56 16.17
CA PRO A 275 7.92 6.06 15.07
C PRO A 275 6.69 5.17 14.84
N ARG A 276 5.51 5.79 14.74
CA ARG A 276 4.24 5.05 14.61
C ARG A 276 3.58 5.28 13.25
N LEU A 277 2.99 4.21 12.73
CA LEU A 277 2.29 4.16 11.46
C LEU A 277 0.89 4.82 11.57
N GLN A 278 0.60 5.77 10.68
CA GLN A 278 -0.76 6.14 10.34
C GLN A 278 -1.11 5.48 9.00
N TYR A 279 -2.18 4.69 8.92
CA TYR A 279 -2.45 3.85 7.76
C TYR A 279 -3.92 3.80 7.34
N ILE A 280 -4.16 3.84 6.03
CA ILE A 280 -5.46 3.58 5.39
C ILE A 280 -5.29 2.44 4.39
N GLY A 281 -5.86 1.28 4.70
CA GLY A 281 -5.82 0.10 3.84
C GLY A 281 -7.16 -0.16 3.17
N PHE A 282 -7.14 -0.42 1.87
CA PHE A 282 -8.33 -0.77 1.09
C PHE A 282 -8.27 -2.24 0.64
N SER A 283 -9.38 -2.98 0.71
CA SER A 283 -9.46 -4.37 0.22
C SER A 283 -8.35 -5.27 0.82
N TYR A 284 -7.48 -5.92 0.03
CA TYR A 284 -6.32 -6.64 0.58
C TYR A 284 -5.42 -5.77 1.49
N GLY A 285 -5.41 -4.45 1.31
CA GLY A 285 -4.78 -3.51 2.23
C GLY A 285 -5.31 -3.62 3.66
N THR A 286 -6.53 -4.12 3.87
CA THR A 286 -7.05 -4.42 5.21
C THR A 286 -6.41 -5.65 5.82
N VAL A 287 -6.11 -6.68 5.01
CA VAL A 287 -5.33 -7.84 5.46
C VAL A 287 -3.94 -7.39 5.88
N LEU A 288 -3.29 -6.56 5.04
CA LEU A 288 -1.97 -6.01 5.36
C LEU A 288 -2.00 -5.19 6.67
N GLY A 289 -3.00 -4.34 6.86
CA GLY A 289 -3.18 -3.57 8.09
C GLY A 289 -3.36 -4.44 9.34
N ASN A 290 -4.15 -5.51 9.25
CA ASN A 290 -4.31 -6.47 10.35
C ASN A 290 -3.01 -7.24 10.66
N TYR A 291 -2.28 -7.68 9.64
CA TYR A 291 -0.96 -8.33 9.82
C TYR A 291 0.02 -7.37 10.49
N PHE A 292 0.08 -6.11 10.06
CA PHE A 292 0.93 -5.10 10.69
C PHE A 292 0.54 -4.93 12.17
N ALA A 293 -0.76 -4.77 12.45
CA ALA A 293 -1.23 -4.57 13.81
C ALA A 293 -0.94 -5.76 14.74
N SER A 294 -0.99 -6.98 14.21
CA SER A 294 -0.70 -8.21 14.96
C SER A 294 0.79 -8.40 15.21
N LEU A 295 1.64 -8.02 14.25
CA LEU A 295 3.08 -8.23 14.33
C LEU A 295 3.81 -7.10 15.08
N PHE A 296 3.30 -5.87 14.98
CA PHE A 296 3.95 -4.64 15.48
C PHE A 296 2.93 -3.72 16.18
N PRO A 297 2.21 -4.19 17.22
CA PRO A 297 1.19 -3.39 17.88
C PRO A 297 1.71 -2.06 18.45
N GLU A 298 2.97 -2.04 18.89
CA GLU A 298 3.66 -0.84 19.40
C GLU A 298 3.96 0.21 18.31
N ARG A 299 3.93 -0.19 17.04
CA ARG A 299 4.18 0.69 15.88
C ARG A 299 2.90 1.27 15.30
N ILE A 300 1.74 1.09 15.93
CA ILE A 300 0.46 1.64 15.45
C ILE A 300 0.22 3.02 16.05
N GLY A 301 0.04 4.01 15.18
CA GLY A 301 -0.48 5.33 15.55
C GLY A 301 -1.98 5.39 15.35
N ARG A 302 -2.43 5.29 14.10
CA ARG A 302 -3.85 5.27 13.70
C ARG A 302 -4.05 4.35 12.50
N ILE A 303 -5.16 3.61 12.48
CA ILE A 303 -5.45 2.68 11.39
C ILE A 303 -6.91 2.79 10.94
N VAL A 304 -7.11 2.85 9.63
CA VAL A 304 -8.42 2.79 8.97
C VAL A 304 -8.37 1.65 7.96
N LEU A 305 -9.36 0.77 7.99
CA LEU A 305 -9.46 -0.39 7.12
C LEU A 305 -10.81 -0.34 6.40
N ASP A 306 -10.80 -0.20 5.08
CA ASP A 306 -11.98 -0.03 4.25
C ASP A 306 -12.11 -1.16 3.21
N GLY A 307 -13.32 -1.69 3.04
CA GLY A 307 -13.56 -2.92 2.28
C GLY A 307 -12.93 -4.15 2.95
N VAL A 308 -13.25 -4.36 4.23
CA VAL A 308 -12.55 -5.30 5.13
C VAL A 308 -12.65 -6.76 4.68
N CYS A 309 -11.49 -7.36 4.37
CA CYS A 309 -11.33 -8.79 4.18
C CYS A 309 -11.12 -9.53 5.52
N ASN A 310 -11.73 -10.70 5.68
CA ASN A 310 -11.46 -11.60 6.80
C ASN A 310 -10.07 -12.24 6.64
N THR A 311 -9.16 -11.97 7.59
CA THR A 311 -7.78 -12.46 7.56
C THR A 311 -7.66 -13.96 7.75
N ASP A 312 -8.53 -14.57 8.55
CA ASP A 312 -8.51 -16.02 8.80
C ASP A 312 -8.94 -16.79 7.55
N ASP A 313 -10.00 -16.32 6.89
CA ASP A 313 -10.45 -16.90 5.63
C ASP A 313 -9.41 -16.68 4.53
N TYR A 314 -8.86 -15.47 4.43
CA TYR A 314 -7.84 -15.13 3.44
C TYR A 314 -6.58 -15.99 3.57
N SER A 315 -6.07 -16.18 4.79
CA SER A 315 -4.86 -16.95 5.06
C SER A 315 -5.05 -18.47 4.85
N LYS A 316 -6.26 -18.99 5.08
CA LYS A 316 -6.61 -20.40 4.84
C LYS A 316 -6.97 -20.69 3.38
N GLY A 317 -7.07 -19.67 2.53
CA GLY A 317 -7.63 -19.79 1.17
C GLY A 317 -9.12 -20.16 1.19
N GLY A 318 -9.81 -19.88 2.30
CA GLY A 318 -11.23 -20.16 2.49
C GLY A 318 -12.08 -19.12 1.78
N VAL A 319 -13.04 -19.57 0.98
CA VAL A 319 -14.17 -18.74 0.54
C VAL A 319 -15.33 -19.08 1.48
N SER A 320 -15.42 -18.40 2.62
CA SER A 320 -16.61 -18.53 3.47
C SER A 320 -17.61 -17.44 3.07
N SER A 321 -18.65 -17.82 2.33
CA SER A 321 -19.84 -16.98 2.22
C SER A 321 -20.72 -17.33 3.42
N ARG A 322 -20.67 -16.54 4.49
CA ARG A 322 -21.79 -16.52 5.44
C ARG A 322 -22.92 -15.74 4.79
N SER A 323 -23.80 -16.44 4.08
CA SER A 323 -25.16 -15.99 3.79
C SER A 323 -26.03 -16.11 5.04
#